data_AF-A0A7Y1UU58-F1
#
_entry.id   AF-A0A7Y1UU58-F1
#
_cell.length_a   1.000
_cell.length_b   1.000
_cell.length_c   1.000
_cell.angle_alpha   90.00
_cell.angle_beta   90.00
_cell.angle_gamma   90.00
#
_symmetry.space_group_name_H-M   'P 1'
#
loop_
_entity.id
_entity.type
_entity.pdbx_description
1 polymer ?
#
loop_
_entity_poly.entity_id
_entity_poly.type
_entity_poly.pdbx_seq_one_letter_code
_entity_poly.pdbx_strand_id
1 'polypeptide(L)'
;MPVIVVGADTPLGEAVMDELLPRDSQVRAFVSSPQAAAALKQRGVKVALGDVSDGSHVGGAALNVFCAVLIHEAASDDRERSFASDPAGVLAAWAEGINDAEVTRTIVVWDEPPSAELASIQSETVVVTVGDRLPETIAAEVGRLEDIAEL
;
A
#
# COMPACT_ATOMS: atom_id res chain seq x y z
N MET A 1 4.74 7.58 -12.15
CA MET A 1 4.01 8.71 -11.49
C MET A 1 4.22 8.70 -9.95
N PRO A 2 3.66 9.60 -9.10
CA PRO A 2 3.73 9.41 -7.65
C PRO A 2 2.91 8.20 -7.20
N VAL A 3 3.57 7.31 -6.47
CA VAL A 3 2.99 6.05 -5.94
C VAL A 3 3.23 5.99 -4.44
N ILE A 4 2.27 5.47 -3.68
CA ILE A 4 2.48 5.14 -2.26
C ILE A 4 2.27 3.64 -2.03
N VAL A 5 3.20 3.02 -1.30
CA VAL A 5 3.06 1.64 -0.83
C VAL A 5 2.73 1.65 0.66
N VAL A 6 1.51 1.24 1.01
CA VAL A 6 1.05 1.05 2.40
C VAL A 6 1.38 -0.36 2.83
N GLY A 7 2.12 -0.50 3.93
CA GLY A 7 2.67 -1.80 4.34
C GLY A 7 3.98 -2.13 3.63
N ALA A 8 4.76 -1.12 3.25
CA ALA A 8 6.06 -1.26 2.58
C ALA A 8 7.13 -1.99 3.41
N ASP A 9 6.88 -2.20 4.71
CA ASP A 9 7.75 -2.89 5.66
C ASP A 9 7.41 -4.37 5.87
N THR A 10 6.43 -4.87 5.13
CA THR A 10 6.08 -6.31 5.10
C THR A 10 6.96 -7.04 4.10
N PRO A 11 7.17 -8.37 4.20
CA PRO A 11 7.94 -9.12 3.21
C PRO A 11 7.47 -8.89 1.76
N LEU A 12 6.15 -8.86 1.53
CA LEU A 12 5.60 -8.57 0.21
C LEU A 12 5.76 -7.09 -0.18
N GLY A 13 5.58 -6.19 0.77
CA GLY A 13 5.81 -4.76 0.58
C GLY A 13 7.24 -4.44 0.20
N GLU A 14 8.24 -5.09 0.82
CA GLU A 14 9.66 -4.94 0.47
C GLU A 14 9.92 -5.38 -0.97
N ALA A 15 9.38 -6.52 -1.40
CA ALA A 15 9.50 -6.98 -2.78
C ALA A 15 8.88 -5.99 -3.78
N VAL A 16 7.71 -5.42 -3.46
CA VAL A 16 7.08 -4.37 -4.27
C VAL A 16 7.93 -3.10 -4.30
N MET A 17 8.51 -2.69 -3.18
CA MET A 17 9.41 -1.53 -3.14
C MET A 17 10.66 -1.76 -3.99
N ASP A 18 11.26 -2.94 -3.93
CA ASP A 18 12.43 -3.30 -4.72
C ASP A 18 12.14 -3.29 -6.23
N GLU A 19 10.93 -3.64 -6.63
CA GLU A 19 10.47 -3.58 -8.03
C GLU A 19 10.15 -2.15 -8.49
N LEU A 20 9.58 -1.31 -7.62
CA LEU A 20 9.13 0.04 -7.98
C LEU A 20 10.24 1.08 -7.92
N LEU A 21 11.20 0.96 -6.99
CA LEU A 21 12.25 1.98 -6.79
C LEU A 21 13.20 2.19 -7.97
N PRO A 22 13.57 1.16 -8.76
CA PRO A 22 14.38 1.36 -9.96
C PRO A 22 13.64 2.09 -11.10
N ARG A 23 12.31 2.20 -11.01
CA ARG A 23 11.47 2.89 -11.99
C ARG A 23 11.52 4.39 -11.72
N ASP A 24 11.27 5.22 -12.73
CA ASP A 24 11.22 6.70 -12.58
C ASP A 24 9.97 7.19 -11.81
N SER A 25 9.33 6.28 -11.08
CA SER A 25 8.16 6.53 -10.25
C SER A 25 8.59 7.23 -8.96
N GLN A 26 7.82 8.23 -8.55
CA GLN A 26 8.07 8.95 -7.30
C GLN A 26 7.48 8.13 -6.14
N VAL A 27 8.19 7.06 -5.76
CA VAL A 27 7.74 6.10 -4.76
C VAL A 27 7.81 6.69 -3.35
N ARG A 28 6.69 6.58 -2.63
CA ARG A 28 6.55 6.86 -1.20
C ARG A 28 6.22 5.56 -0.47
N ALA A 29 6.64 5.48 0.78
CA ALA A 29 6.30 4.36 1.66
C ALA A 29 5.51 4.86 2.88
N PHE A 30 4.50 4.11 3.29
CA PHE A 30 3.82 4.26 4.56
C PHE A 30 4.04 3.03 5.43
N VAL A 31 4.60 3.25 6.62
CA VAL A 31 4.98 2.19 7.57
C VAL A 31 4.64 2.59 9.00
N SER A 32 4.48 1.62 9.89
CA SER A 32 4.22 1.86 11.32
C SER A 32 5.47 1.76 12.18
N SER A 33 6.51 1.05 11.72
CA SER A 33 7.76 0.91 12.45
C SER A 33 8.72 2.09 12.21
N PRO A 34 9.17 2.79 13.26
CA PRO A 34 10.22 3.81 13.15
C PRO A 34 11.53 3.24 12.59
N GLN A 35 11.83 1.97 12.88
CA GLN A 35 13.03 1.30 12.37
C GLN A 35 12.93 1.04 10.87
N ALA A 36 11.78 0.54 10.39
CA ALA A 36 11.55 0.37 8.96
C ALA A 36 11.57 1.72 8.22
N ALA A 37 10.98 2.76 8.82
CA ALA A 37 11.02 4.10 8.26
C ALA A 37 12.46 4.64 8.12
N ALA A 38 13.32 4.39 9.11
CA ALA A 38 14.73 4.76 9.03
C ALA A 38 15.47 4.01 7.91
N ALA A 39 15.24 2.69 7.78
CA ALA A 39 15.84 1.87 6.74
C ALA A 39 15.44 2.33 5.32
N LEU A 40 14.14 2.59 5.10
CA LEU A 40 13.63 3.10 3.82
C LEU A 40 14.16 4.49 3.48
N LYS A 41 14.28 5.38 4.48
CA LYS A 41 14.90 6.71 4.27
C LYS A 41 16.36 6.62 3.84
N GLN A 42 17.13 5.67 4.38
CA GLN A 42 18.52 5.44 3.96
C GLN A 42 18.62 4.99 2.49
N ARG A 43 17.56 4.38 1.96
CA ARG A 43 17.42 4.01 0.55
C ARG A 43 16.93 5.17 -0.34
N GLY A 44 16.77 6.37 0.21
CA GLY A 44 16.30 7.56 -0.53
C GLY A 44 14.78 7.66 -0.70
N VAL A 45 14.01 6.79 -0.04
CA VAL A 45 12.55 6.76 -0.13
C VAL A 45 11.93 7.89 0.69
N LYS A 46 10.89 8.54 0.15
CA LYS A 46 10.03 9.43 0.93
C LYS A 46 9.12 8.59 1.80
N VAL A 47 9.25 8.71 3.12
CA VAL A 47 8.52 7.87 4.08
C VAL A 47 7.57 8.70 4.93
N ALA A 48 6.32 8.25 5.01
CA ALA A 48 5.36 8.63 6.04
C ALA A 48 5.33 7.55 7.14
N LEU A 49 5.40 7.99 8.39
CA LEU A 49 5.31 7.12 9.56
C LEU A 49 3.94 7.35 10.20
N GLY A 50 3.18 6.28 10.42
CA GLY A 50 1.87 6.35 11.04
C GLY A 50 1.28 4.98 11.35
N ASP A 51 0.15 4.98 12.04
CA ASP A 51 -0.59 3.76 12.33
C ASP A 51 -1.39 3.35 11.08
N VAL A 52 -1.17 2.13 10.57
CA VAL A 52 -1.93 1.63 9.40
C VAL A 52 -3.41 1.46 9.70
N SER A 53 -3.81 1.32 10.96
CA SER A 53 -5.22 1.24 11.33
C SER A 53 -5.93 2.61 11.33
N ASP A 54 -5.18 3.71 11.16
CA ASP A 54 -5.73 5.07 11.10
C ASP A 54 -5.85 5.54 9.65
N GLY A 55 -7.09 5.60 9.15
CA GLY A 55 -7.40 6.05 7.79
C GLY A 55 -6.93 7.47 7.52
N SER A 56 -6.92 8.35 8.53
CA SER A 56 -6.46 9.74 8.39
C SER A 56 -4.94 9.83 8.20
N HIS A 57 -4.17 8.94 8.84
CA HIS A 57 -2.73 8.83 8.61
C HIS A 57 -2.43 8.31 7.21
N VAL A 58 -3.13 7.27 6.78
CA VAL A 58 -2.97 6.68 5.43
C VAL A 58 -3.35 7.69 4.35
N GLY A 59 -4.53 8.31 4.47
CA GLY A 59 -4.99 9.34 3.55
C GLY A 59 -4.09 10.57 3.50
N GLY A 60 -3.64 11.05 4.67
CA GLY A 60 -2.68 12.15 4.75
C GLY A 60 -1.35 11.86 4.03
N ALA A 61 -0.88 10.62 4.09
CA ALA A 61 0.32 10.19 3.36
C ALA A 61 0.08 10.04 1.84
N ALA A 62 -1.14 9.66 1.46
CA ALA A 62 -1.58 9.48 0.09
C ALA A 62 -1.94 10.80 -0.64
N LEU A 63 -1.90 11.96 0.03
CA LEU A 63 -2.16 13.24 -0.61
C LEU A 63 -1.22 13.50 -1.80
N ASN A 64 -1.80 13.91 -2.94
CA ASN A 64 -1.12 14.12 -4.22
C ASN A 64 -0.38 12.88 -4.73
N VAL A 65 -0.93 11.70 -4.46
CA VAL A 65 -0.47 10.43 -5.02
C VAL A 65 -1.44 9.99 -6.11
N PHE A 66 -0.90 9.51 -7.23
CA PHE A 66 -1.72 9.02 -8.33
C PHE A 66 -2.19 7.58 -8.07
N CYS A 67 -1.26 6.71 -7.62
CA CYS A 67 -1.55 5.30 -7.34
C CYS A 67 -1.20 4.90 -5.90
N ALA A 68 -2.14 4.25 -5.22
CA ALA A 68 -1.89 3.59 -3.95
C ALA A 68 -1.75 2.08 -4.15
N VAL A 69 -0.71 1.49 -3.56
CA VAL A 69 -0.52 0.05 -3.45
C VAL A 69 -0.76 -0.34 -2.00
N LEU A 70 -1.79 -1.15 -1.77
CA LEU A 70 -2.23 -1.59 -0.45
C LEU A 70 -1.80 -3.04 -0.23
N ILE A 71 -0.85 -3.28 0.68
CA ILE A 71 -0.33 -4.62 0.97
C ILE A 71 -1.09 -5.21 2.16
N HIS A 72 -1.90 -6.25 1.94
CA HIS A 72 -2.76 -6.82 2.98
C HIS A 72 -2.03 -7.25 4.24
N GLU A 73 -0.76 -7.69 4.14
CA GLU A 73 0.01 -8.23 5.26
C GLU A 73 0.07 -7.23 6.43
N ALA A 74 0.12 -5.93 6.13
CA ALA A 74 0.15 -4.90 7.16
C ALA A 74 -1.17 -4.77 7.94
N ALA A 75 -2.29 -5.24 7.37
CA ALA A 75 -3.59 -5.25 8.03
C ALA A 75 -3.77 -6.46 8.98
N SER A 76 -2.97 -7.52 8.83
CA SER A 76 -3.13 -8.77 9.60
C SER A 76 -1.90 -9.26 10.36
N ASP A 77 -0.71 -8.68 10.15
CA ASP A 77 0.50 -9.01 10.89
C ASP A 77 0.42 -8.63 12.39
N ASP A 78 1.50 -8.91 13.12
CA ASP A 78 1.61 -8.74 14.57
C ASP A 78 1.95 -7.30 15.01
N ARG A 79 1.90 -6.32 14.10
CA ARG A 79 2.16 -4.91 14.44
C ARG A 79 1.10 -4.36 15.40
N GLU A 80 1.51 -3.39 16.21
CA GLU A 80 0.61 -2.65 17.07
C GLU A 80 -0.35 -1.77 16.25
N ARG A 81 -1.63 -1.77 16.64
CA ARG A 81 -2.71 -1.00 15.99
C ARG A 81 -3.56 -0.34 17.06
N SER A 82 -3.85 0.95 16.89
CA SER A 82 -4.54 1.76 17.91
C SER A 82 -6.01 2.06 17.56
N PHE A 83 -6.38 1.97 16.28
CA PHE A 83 -7.67 2.46 15.77
C PHE A 83 -8.59 1.36 15.25
N ALA A 84 -8.03 0.23 14.81
CA ALA A 84 -8.77 -0.96 14.41
C ALA A 84 -8.16 -2.22 15.03
N SER A 85 -9.01 -3.10 15.56
CA SER A 85 -8.60 -4.32 16.27
C SER A 85 -8.54 -5.56 15.38
N ASP A 86 -9.04 -5.48 14.14
CA ASP A 86 -9.09 -6.58 13.19
C ASP A 86 -8.77 -6.11 11.77
N PRO A 87 -8.39 -7.03 10.86
CA PRO A 87 -8.02 -6.68 9.50
C PRO A 87 -9.14 -5.95 8.74
N ALA A 88 -10.41 -6.34 8.91
CA ALA A 88 -11.52 -5.71 8.20
C ALA A 88 -11.64 -4.22 8.55
N GLY A 89 -11.51 -3.87 9.83
CA GLY A 89 -11.48 -2.48 10.28
C GLY A 89 -10.31 -1.68 9.69
N VAL A 90 -9.14 -2.30 9.54
CA VAL A 90 -7.99 -1.66 8.88
C VAL A 90 -8.28 -1.37 7.40
N LEU A 91 -8.90 -2.31 6.68
CA LEU A 91 -9.24 -2.11 5.27
C LEU A 91 -10.31 -1.05 5.06
N ALA A 92 -11.31 -0.99 5.95
CA ALA A 92 -12.31 0.06 5.92
C ALA A 92 -11.65 1.43 6.10
N ALA A 93 -10.72 1.54 7.06
CA ALA A 93 -9.96 2.76 7.29
C ALA A 93 -9.06 3.14 6.09
N TRP A 94 -8.44 2.16 5.42
CA TRP A 94 -7.70 2.40 4.19
C TRP A 94 -8.60 2.91 3.08
N ALA A 95 -9.75 2.28 2.86
CA ALA A 95 -10.69 2.71 1.83
C ALA A 95 -11.18 4.15 2.06
N GLU A 96 -11.51 4.51 3.29
CA GLU A 96 -11.84 5.88 3.68
C GLU A 96 -10.69 6.85 3.38
N GLY A 97 -9.47 6.55 3.87
CA GLY A 97 -8.30 7.42 3.67
C GLY A 97 -7.91 7.59 2.21
N ILE A 98 -8.01 6.53 1.40
CA ILE A 98 -7.72 6.57 -0.04
C ILE A 98 -8.78 7.39 -0.80
N ASN A 99 -10.05 7.28 -0.41
CA ASN A 99 -11.12 8.09 -0.98
C ASN A 99 -10.93 9.58 -0.62
N ASP A 100 -10.65 9.89 0.64
CA ASP A 100 -10.41 11.26 1.12
C ASP A 100 -9.18 11.90 0.46
N ALA A 101 -8.17 11.10 0.12
CA ALA A 101 -6.99 11.55 -0.59
C ALA A 101 -7.19 11.71 -2.11
N GLU A 102 -8.38 11.35 -2.63
CA GLU A 102 -8.74 11.38 -4.05
C GLU A 102 -7.72 10.65 -4.95
N VAL A 103 -7.19 9.53 -4.46
CA VAL A 103 -6.26 8.70 -5.24
C VAL A 103 -6.97 8.21 -6.50
N THR A 104 -6.29 8.28 -7.65
CA THR A 104 -6.88 7.95 -8.95
C THR A 104 -6.96 6.44 -9.18
N ARG A 105 -5.94 5.70 -8.74
CA ARG A 105 -5.83 4.25 -8.93
C ARG A 105 -5.40 3.55 -7.64
N THR A 106 -6.02 2.42 -7.34
CA THR A 106 -5.61 1.57 -6.23
C THR A 106 -5.27 0.17 -6.71
N ILE A 107 -4.09 -0.32 -6.35
CA ILE A 107 -3.68 -1.71 -6.51
C ILE A 107 -3.75 -2.36 -5.13
N VAL A 108 -4.66 -3.32 -4.95
CA VAL A 108 -4.76 -4.08 -3.71
C VAL A 108 -4.03 -5.41 -3.91
N VAL A 109 -3.01 -5.67 -3.09
CA VAL A 109 -2.31 -6.95 -3.08
C VAL A 109 -2.87 -7.78 -1.94
N TRP A 110 -3.57 -8.87 -2.29
CA TRP A 110 -4.53 -9.52 -1.39
C TRP A 110 -4.54 -11.05 -1.57
N ASP A 111 -4.69 -11.83 -0.50
CA ASP A 111 -4.65 -13.31 -0.57
C ASP A 111 -6.02 -13.95 -0.87
N GLU A 112 -7.10 -13.34 -0.38
CA GLU A 112 -8.50 -13.76 -0.56
C GLU A 112 -9.29 -12.91 -1.60
N PRO A 113 -10.56 -13.19 -1.93
CA PRO A 113 -11.36 -12.19 -2.65
C PRO A 113 -11.48 -10.89 -1.84
N PRO A 114 -11.53 -9.72 -2.49
CA PRO A 114 -11.63 -8.44 -1.79
C PRO A 114 -12.87 -8.42 -0.91
N SER A 115 -12.66 -8.04 0.34
CA SER A 115 -13.74 -7.87 1.30
C SER A 115 -14.66 -6.71 0.88
N ALA A 116 -15.87 -6.64 1.44
CA ALA A 116 -16.85 -5.59 1.10
C ALA A 116 -16.30 -4.17 1.35
N GLU A 117 -15.33 -4.05 2.26
CA GLU A 117 -14.65 -2.82 2.63
C GLU A 117 -13.84 -2.26 1.46
N LEU A 118 -13.08 -3.09 0.75
CA LEU A 118 -12.30 -2.65 -0.42
C LEU A 118 -13.20 -2.30 -1.62
N ALA A 119 -14.40 -2.86 -1.69
CA ALA A 119 -15.39 -2.48 -2.70
C ALA A 119 -15.92 -1.04 -2.53
N SER A 120 -15.65 -0.40 -1.39
CA SER A 120 -16.01 1.01 -1.14
C SER A 120 -14.98 2.02 -1.68
N ILE A 121 -13.84 1.55 -2.20
CA ILE A 121 -12.84 2.40 -2.85
C ILE A 121 -13.42 2.95 -4.15
N GLN A 122 -13.40 4.28 -4.31
CA GLN A 122 -13.98 4.99 -5.45
C GLN A 122 -13.03 5.08 -6.64
N SER A 123 -11.73 4.92 -6.41
CA SER A 123 -10.68 4.93 -7.44
C SER A 123 -10.74 3.69 -8.35
N GLU A 124 -10.09 3.75 -9.52
CA GLU A 124 -9.89 2.55 -10.34
C GLU A 124 -9.14 1.49 -9.53
N THR A 125 -9.80 0.38 -9.20
CA THR A 125 -9.23 -0.63 -8.32
C THR A 125 -8.87 -1.90 -9.09
N VAL A 126 -7.62 -2.34 -8.95
CA VAL A 126 -7.14 -3.63 -9.45
C VAL A 126 -6.70 -4.48 -8.27
N VAL A 127 -7.13 -5.75 -8.25
CA VAL A 127 -6.73 -6.71 -7.22
C VAL A 127 -5.67 -7.64 -7.80
N VAL A 128 -4.55 -7.75 -7.10
CA VAL A 128 -3.48 -8.72 -7.38
C VAL A 128 -3.55 -9.81 -6.33
N THR A 129 -3.95 -11.01 -6.75
CA THR A 129 -4.06 -12.16 -5.86
C THR A 129 -2.69 -12.76 -5.54
N VAL A 130 -2.41 -12.97 -4.25
CA VAL A 130 -1.18 -13.57 -3.71
C VAL A 130 -1.17 -15.08 -3.94
N GLY A 131 -1.99 -15.86 -3.23
CA GLY A 131 -2.01 -17.32 -3.33
C GLY A 131 -0.63 -17.95 -3.10
N ASP A 132 -0.32 -19.05 -3.80
CA ASP A 132 0.99 -19.72 -3.68
C ASP A 132 2.12 -19.05 -4.50
N ARG A 133 1.94 -17.78 -4.91
CA ARG A 133 2.89 -17.09 -5.79
C ARG A 133 4.06 -16.54 -5.00
N LEU A 134 5.23 -16.53 -5.63
CA LEU A 134 6.42 -15.92 -5.05
C LEU A 134 6.28 -14.39 -5.00
N PRO A 135 6.80 -13.72 -3.93
CA PRO A 135 6.73 -12.25 -3.79
C PRO A 135 7.23 -11.48 -5.00
N GLU A 136 8.32 -11.92 -5.63
CA GLU A 136 8.86 -11.29 -6.84
C GLU A 136 7.91 -11.38 -8.05
N THR A 137 7.10 -12.43 -8.13
CA THR A 137 6.11 -12.59 -9.20
C THR A 137 4.92 -11.67 -8.99
N ILE A 138 4.58 -11.40 -7.74
CA ILE A 138 3.53 -10.45 -7.37
C ILE A 138 4.02 -9.02 -7.59
N ALA A 139 5.23 -8.71 -7.11
CA ALA A 139 5.87 -7.42 -7.30
C ALA A 139 5.98 -7.05 -8.79
N ALA A 140 6.46 -7.95 -9.63
CA ALA A 140 6.55 -7.72 -11.07
C ALA A 140 5.18 -7.46 -11.73
N GLU A 141 4.09 -8.06 -11.23
CA GLU A 141 2.75 -7.75 -11.69
C GLU A 141 2.28 -6.36 -11.24
N VAL A 142 2.52 -5.99 -9.98
CA VAL A 142 2.26 -4.64 -9.47
C VAL A 142 3.00 -3.60 -10.30
N GLY A 143 4.29 -3.83 -10.60
CA GLY A 143 5.10 -2.94 -11.44
C GLY A 143 4.52 -2.78 -12.85
N ARG A 144 4.09 -3.87 -13.50
CA ARG A 144 3.42 -3.80 -14.81
C ARG A 144 2.09 -3.04 -14.76
N LEU A 145 1.31 -3.20 -13.70
CA LEU A 145 0.03 -2.50 -13.53
C LEU A 145 0.22 -1.00 -13.27
N GLU A 146 1.31 -0.61 -12.60
CA GLU A 146 1.68 0.79 -12.42
C GLU A 146 2.07 1.45 -13.74
N ASP A 147 2.90 0.77 -14.56
CA ASP A 147 3.30 1.28 -15.89
C ASP A 147 2.11 1.51 -16.83
N ILE A 148 1.12 0.60 -16.81
CA ILE A 148 -0.07 0.70 -17.68
C ILE A 148 -0.85 1.99 -17.39
N ALA A 149 -0.78 2.49 -16.16
CA ALA A 149 -1.47 3.71 -15.80
C ALA A 149 -0.81 4.99 -16.36
N GLU A 150 0.39 4.88 -16.96
CA GLU A 150 1.09 6.00 -17.62
C GLU A 150 0.67 6.21 -19.10
N LEU A 151 -0.16 5.32 -19.67
CA LEU A 151 -0.64 5.36 -21.06
C LEU A 151 -1.98 6.08 -21.21
#